data_AF-A0A1C5XJB4-F1
#
_entry.id   AF-A0A1C5XJB4-F1
#
_cell.length_a   1.000
_cell.length_b   1.000
_cell.length_c   1.000
_cell.angle_alpha   90.00
_cell.angle_beta   90.00
_cell.angle_gamma   90.00
#
_symmetry.space_group_name_H-M   'P 1'
#
loop_
_entity.id
_entity.type
_entity.pdbx_description
1 polymer ?
#
loop_
_entity_poly.entity_id
_entity_poly.type
_entity_poly.pdbx_seq_one_letter_code
_entity_poly.pdbx_strand_id
1 'polypeptide(L)'
;MYTVRFRATQRDLRTDRIMKAVAKVENIGFAVVISFNTEQEPTLEYLNKMAKEIENLPPVNCKYFSNVRPITGMRKIVGGN
;
A
#
# COMPACT_ATOMS: atom_id res chain seq x y z
N MET A 1 -13.76 15.46 2.66
CA MET A 1 -12.60 14.78 2.05
C MET A 1 -11.72 14.20 3.16
N TYR A 2 -11.38 12.92 3.04
CA TYR A 2 -10.55 12.19 4.00
C TYR A 2 -9.23 11.81 3.33
N THR A 3 -8.11 11.92 4.04
CA THR A 3 -6.84 11.34 3.58
C THR A 3 -6.64 10.00 4.25
N VAL A 4 -6.55 8.95 3.43
CA VAL A 4 -6.23 7.59 3.90
C VAL A 4 -4.78 7.27 3.59
N ARG A 5 -4.18 6.44 4.46
CA ARG A 5 -2.77 6.04 4.35
C ARG A 5 -2.64 4.55 4.56
N PHE A 6 -1.81 3.92 3.74
CA PHE A 6 -1.50 2.50 3.81
C PHE A 6 0.01 2.33 3.89
N ARG A 7 0.47 1.48 4.80
CA ARG A 7 1.83 0.93 4.70
C ARG A 7 1.80 -0.21 3.71
N ALA A 8 2.82 -0.32 2.88
CA ALA A 8 2.98 -1.41 1.94
C ALA A 8 4.45 -1.74 1.75
N THR A 9 4.73 -2.87 1.11
CA THR A 9 6.04 -3.24 0.61
C THR A 9 6.00 -3.23 -0.92
N GLN A 10 6.74 -2.32 -1.54
CA GLN A 10 6.94 -2.29 -2.99
C GLN A 10 8.03 -3.29 -3.37
N ARG A 11 7.73 -4.19 -4.31
CA ARG A 11 8.65 -5.19 -4.85
C ARG A 11 8.87 -4.98 -6.35
N ASP A 12 9.90 -5.60 -6.90
CA ASP A 12 10.21 -5.59 -8.34
C ASP A 12 10.40 -7.03 -8.81
N LEU A 13 9.56 -7.48 -9.74
CA LEU A 13 9.56 -8.86 -10.25
C LEU A 13 10.91 -9.30 -10.82
N ARG A 14 11.72 -8.37 -11.35
CA ARG A 14 13.02 -8.68 -11.97
C ARG A 14 14.06 -9.06 -10.93
N THR A 15 13.99 -8.44 -9.76
CA THR A 15 15.00 -8.62 -8.70
C THR A 15 14.50 -9.47 -7.54
N ASP A 16 13.17 -9.58 -7.34
CA ASP A 16 12.57 -10.26 -6.18
C ASP A 16 13.08 -11.71 -6.05
N ARG A 17 13.06 -12.50 -7.13
CA ARG A 17 13.54 -13.89 -7.11
C ARG A 17 15.04 -13.99 -6.77
N ILE A 18 15.87 -13.17 -7.42
CA ILE A 18 17.33 -13.19 -7.24
C ILE A 18 17.69 -12.76 -5.82
N MET A 19 17.12 -11.65 -5.36
CA MET A 19 17.39 -11.12 -4.04
C MET A 19 16.95 -12.11 -2.96
N LYS A 20 15.78 -12.74 -3.09
CA LYS A 20 15.32 -13.76 -2.12
C LYS A 20 16.29 -14.93 -2.03
N ALA A 21 16.79 -15.41 -3.16
CA ALA A 21 17.76 -16.49 -3.21
C ALA A 21 19.11 -16.12 -2.57
N VAL A 22 19.62 -14.91 -2.87
CA VAL A 22 20.90 -14.42 -2.33
C VAL A 22 20.81 -14.13 -0.84
N ALA A 23 19.77 -13.42 -0.41
CA ALA A 23 19.61 -13.01 0.99
C ALA A 23 18.99 -14.09 1.88
N LYS A 24 18.54 -15.23 1.32
CA LYS A 24 17.87 -16.32 2.04
C LYS A 24 16.67 -15.84 2.87
N VAL A 25 15.89 -14.92 2.32
CA VAL A 25 14.68 -14.39 2.95
C VAL A 25 13.47 -14.56 2.04
N GLU A 26 12.30 -14.73 2.63
CA GLU A 26 11.05 -14.89 1.87
C GLU A 26 10.48 -13.56 1.36
N ASN A 27 10.93 -12.43 1.92
CA ASN A 27 10.36 -11.12 1.68
C ASN A 27 11.46 -10.07 1.46
N ILE A 28 11.48 -9.46 0.27
CA ILE A 28 12.37 -8.35 -0.08
C ILE A 28 11.56 -7.29 -0.79
N GLY A 29 11.79 -6.03 -0.41
CA GLY A 29 11.17 -4.88 -1.02
C GLY A 29 11.40 -3.63 -0.18
N PHE A 30 10.88 -2.51 -0.68
CA PHE A 30 10.95 -1.23 -0.01
C PHE A 30 9.67 -0.99 0.79
N ALA A 31 9.81 -0.65 2.07
CA ALA A 31 8.67 -0.16 2.84
C ALA A 31 8.25 1.21 2.29
N VAL A 32 6.97 1.35 1.94
CA VAL A 32 6.40 2.58 1.37
C VAL A 32 5.10 2.95 2.07
N VAL A 33 4.73 4.22 1.97
CA VAL A 33 3.42 4.72 2.40
C VAL A 33 2.65 5.20 1.17
N ILE A 34 1.48 4.64 0.96
CA ILE A 34 0.54 5.04 -0.08
C ILE A 34 -0.49 5.97 0.56
N SER A 35 -0.68 7.15 0.00
CA SER A 35 -1.65 8.13 0.49
C SER A 35 -2.50 8.66 -0.65
N PHE A 36 -3.82 8.72 -0.45
CA PHE A 36 -4.73 9.35 -1.39
C PHE A 36 -5.94 9.94 -0.65
N ASN A 37 -6.65 10.83 -1.34
CA ASN A 37 -7.86 11.46 -0.83
C ASN A 37 -9.09 10.68 -1.32
N THR A 38 -10.08 10.55 -0.45
CA THR A 38 -11.37 9.94 -0.75
C THR A 38 -12.52 10.79 -0.18
N GLU A 39 -13.64 10.79 -0.88
CA GLU A 39 -14.89 11.38 -0.39
C GLU A 39 -15.68 10.40 0.48
N GLN A 40 -15.46 9.09 0.28
CA GLN A 40 -16.10 8.04 1.05
C GLN A 40 -15.56 8.04 2.48
N GLU A 41 -16.46 7.85 3.44
CA GLU A 41 -16.06 7.71 4.84
C GLU A 41 -15.16 6.46 5.01
N PRO A 42 -13.95 6.61 5.56
CA PRO A 42 -12.95 5.54 5.59
C PRO A 42 -13.21 4.55 6.74
N THR A 43 -14.32 3.82 6.68
CA THR A 43 -14.61 2.75 7.64
C THR A 43 -13.54 1.66 7.61
N LEU A 44 -13.45 0.84 8.66
CA LEU A 44 -12.50 -0.28 8.69
C LEU A 44 -12.73 -1.26 7.52
N GLU A 45 -13.99 -1.52 7.18
CA GLU A 45 -14.36 -2.36 6.04
C GLU A 45 -13.88 -1.76 4.72
N TYR A 46 -14.14 -0.46 4.49
CA TYR A 46 -13.65 0.26 3.33
C TYR A 46 -12.13 0.19 3.22
N LEU A 47 -11.41 0.48 4.30
CA LEU A 47 -9.95 0.43 4.33
C LEU A 47 -9.41 -0.98 4.02
N ASN A 48 -10.02 -2.02 4.58
CA ASN A 48 -9.61 -3.39 4.31
C ASN A 48 -9.88 -3.80 2.85
N LYS A 49 -10.99 -3.33 2.27
CA LYS A 49 -11.30 -3.52 0.85
C LYS A 49 -10.25 -2.84 -0.03
N MET A 50 -9.96 -1.55 0.22
CA MET A 50 -8.95 -0.80 -0.53
C MET A 50 -7.55 -1.43 -0.42
N ALA A 51 -7.16 -1.92 0.76
CA ALA A 51 -5.88 -2.60 0.94
C ALA A 51 -5.74 -3.82 0.00
N LYS A 52 -6.79 -4.65 -0.09
CA LYS A 52 -6.84 -5.80 -1.01
C LYS A 52 -6.83 -5.36 -2.47
N GLU A 53 -7.56 -4.30 -2.81
CA GLU A 53 -7.56 -3.78 -4.19
C GLU A 53 -6.16 -3.31 -4.61
N ILE A 54 -5.44 -2.61 -3.74
CA ILE A 54 -4.06 -2.17 -3.99
C ILE A 54 -3.11 -3.37 -4.19
N GLU A 55 -3.24 -4.43 -3.38
CA GLU A 55 -2.44 -5.66 -3.55
C GLU A 55 -2.74 -6.40 -4.86
N ASN A 56 -3.98 -6.31 -5.34
CA ASN A 56 -4.43 -6.97 -6.57
C ASN A 56 -4.17 -6.14 -7.84
N LEU A 57 -3.62 -4.93 -7.72
CA LEU A 57 -3.26 -4.13 -8.89
C LEU A 57 -2.19 -4.86 -9.73
N PRO A 58 -2.31 -4.83 -11.07
CA PRO A 58 -1.30 -5.43 -11.92
C PRO A 58 0.04 -4.72 -11.74
N PRO A 59 1.17 -5.44 -11.86
CA PRO A 59 2.49 -4.82 -11.80
C PRO A 59 2.67 -3.75 -12.88
N VAL A 60 3.21 -2.59 -12.50
CA VAL A 60 3.55 -1.49 -13.44
C VAL A 60 5.06 -1.34 -13.47
N ASN A 61 5.66 -1.39 -14.66
CA ASN A 61 7.12 -1.39 -14.82
C ASN A 61 7.82 -2.42 -13.91
N CYS A 62 7.26 -3.64 -13.89
CA CYS A 62 7.66 -4.77 -13.03
C CYS A 62 7.50 -4.54 -11.51
N LYS A 63 6.95 -3.41 -11.06
CA LYS A 63 6.76 -3.08 -9.64
C LYS A 63 5.34 -3.38 -9.18
N TYR A 64 5.20 -3.93 -7.98
CA TYR A 64 3.91 -4.24 -7.38
C TYR A 64 3.95 -4.05 -5.87
N PHE A 65 2.78 -3.94 -5.24
CA PHE A 65 2.63 -3.78 -3.80
C PHE A 65 2.22 -5.08 -3.13
N SER A 66 2.66 -5.28 -1.90
CA SER A 66 2.32 -6.43 -1.05
C SER A 66 2.32 -6.02 0.42
N ASN A 67 1.68 -6.81 1.28
CA ASN A 67 1.52 -6.54 2.70
C ASN A 67 0.92 -5.14 2.97
N VAL A 68 -0.08 -4.78 2.17
CA VAL A 68 -0.76 -3.49 2.25
C VAL A 68 -1.67 -3.49 3.46
N ARG A 69 -1.48 -2.53 4.36
CA ARG A 69 -2.30 -2.41 5.57
C ARG A 69 -2.63 -0.94 5.86
N PRO A 70 -3.86 -0.63 6.27
CA PRO A 70 -4.19 0.73 6.66
C PRO A 70 -3.36 1.17 7.87
N ILE A 71 -2.98 2.44 7.89
CA ILE A 71 -2.35 3.08 9.06
C ILE A 71 -3.49 3.74 9.86
N THR A 72 -3.76 3.22 11.04
CA THR A 72 -4.77 3.78 11.96
C THR A 72 -4.30 5.16 12.44
N GLY A 73 -5.03 6.20 12.05
CA GLY A 73 -4.64 7.60 12.24
C GLY A 73 -5.15 8.46 11.09
N MET A 74 -6.46 8.63 11.03
CA MET A 74 -7.13 9.43 10.01
C MET A 74 -7.04 10.91 10.38
N ARG A 75 -6.70 11.76 9.40
CA ARG A 75 -6.94 13.19 9.51
C ARG A 75 -8.09 13.52 8.56
N LYS A 76 -9.20 14.01 9.10
CA LYS A 76 -10.23 14.68 8.29
C LYS A 76 -9.59 15.96 7.75
N ILE A 77 -9.60 16.16 6.44
CA ILE A 77 -9.28 17.47 5.89
C ILE A 77 -10.50 18.33 6.20
N VAL A 78 -10.40 19.14 7.26
CA VAL A 78 -11.33 20.23 7.51
C VAL A 78 -10.90 21.33 6.56
N GLY A 79 -11.73 21.65 5.55
CA GLY A 79 -11.44 22.74 4.64
C GLY A 79 -11.25 24.03 5.44
N GLY A 80 -10.07 24.65 5.29
CA GLY A 80 -9.90 26.04 5.67
C GLY A 80 -10.62 26.91 4.66
N ASN A 81 -11.41 27.87 5.17
CA ASN A 81 -11.99 28.97 4.38
C ASN A 81 -10.93 29.68 3.53
#